data_AF-A0A941N0Y3-F1
#
_entry.id   AF-A0A941N0Y3-F1
#
_cell.length_a   1.000
_cell.length_b   1.000
_cell.length_c   1.000
_cell.angle_alpha   90.00
_cell.angle_beta   90.00
_cell.angle_gamma   90.00
#
_symmetry.space_group_name_H-M   'P 1'
#
loop_
_entity.id
_entity.type
_entity.pdbx_description
1 polymer ?
#
loop_
_entity_poly.entity_id
_entity_poly.type
_entity_poly.pdbx_seq_one_letter_code
_entity_poly.pdbx_strand_id
1 'polypeptide(L)'
;MVIVCLVVGQTWAVGAEPEANTPASVRQAPRVLNSRDRKISRLLPDVEFQDVAGHKHSLSKITRPNGLIVAATSTTCPLSKKYFPTLTQLARQLSAEGFGIVLVNAIATDKAVEVQEAAKAMGDTAVYVHDQQGELARALQLTSTTDVILVDPARTVLYQGAIDDQYGFGYALPEPRKRYLATALAEYRKGQSIVISATVAPGCQLDSAVAATKPATVTYHNRISRIVQSHCVGCHHEGGVGPFALDTRDDLIAHAPMITQVVQQGTMPPWFATPPREGEANPWLNNCSLSAADKDDLLTWLAADRAEGDPQDAARPSKFDQGWTIGTPDLVAKFPKPMPVQATGFMNYQHVSVELALEEDKWVERLEIRPGAPQVVHHVLVFARPPQGSPGRRPFEDGISYWGIYVPGNTKQVYPRGFARKLPKGSRLVFQMHYTPNGTATEDLTQIGFVFADREPEYEVKTATLLNTWFEIPPEADGYTDAAKVRLPADATVLGFLPHMHLRGKSC
;
A
#
# COMPACT_ATOMS: atom_id res chain seq x y z
N MET A 1 29.73 -26.02 7.41
CA MET A 1 28.32 -26.21 7.86
C MET A 1 27.46 -25.37 6.92
N VAL A 2 26.51 -25.98 6.20
CA VAL A 2 25.71 -25.31 5.15
C VAL A 2 24.44 -24.77 5.79
N ILE A 3 24.16 -23.49 5.64
CA ILE A 3 23.06 -22.81 6.35
C ILE A 3 22.04 -22.33 5.32
N VAL A 4 20.76 -22.60 5.55
CA VAL A 4 19.74 -22.54 4.51
C VAL A 4 18.77 -21.38 4.75
N CYS A 5 18.75 -20.42 3.85
CA CYS A 5 17.58 -19.57 3.63
C CYS A 5 16.57 -20.36 2.80
N LEU A 6 15.40 -20.64 3.35
CA LEU A 6 14.34 -21.33 2.61
C LEU A 6 13.49 -20.28 1.90
N VAL A 7 13.56 -20.25 0.57
CA VAL A 7 12.50 -19.64 -0.22
C VAL A 7 11.43 -20.71 -0.36
N VAL A 8 10.31 -20.50 0.33
CA VAL A 8 9.17 -21.39 0.23
C VAL A 8 8.34 -20.91 -0.94
N GLY A 9 8.61 -21.46 -2.12
CA GLY A 9 7.53 -21.66 -3.07
C GLY A 9 6.60 -22.71 -2.46
N GLN A 10 5.29 -22.56 -2.61
CA GLN A 10 4.36 -23.60 -2.18
C GLN A 10 4.80 -24.97 -2.73
N THR A 11 4.77 -26.05 -1.91
CA THR A 11 3.60 -26.54 -1.18
C THR A 11 3.89 -27.38 0.12
N TRP A 12 3.12 -27.23 1.21
CA TRP A 12 2.30 -28.11 2.15
C TRP A 12 2.63 -29.48 2.95
N ALA A 13 1.61 -30.04 3.71
CA ALA A 13 1.30 -31.35 4.42
C ALA A 13 1.70 -31.52 5.89
N VAL A 14 0.93 -32.13 6.83
CA VAL A 14 -0.51 -32.44 7.11
C VAL A 14 -0.61 -32.37 8.65
N GLY A 15 -1.66 -31.75 9.21
CA GLY A 15 -1.99 -31.77 10.64
C GLY A 15 -3.26 -30.96 10.94
N ALA A 16 -4.15 -31.50 11.78
CA ALA A 16 -5.51 -31.02 12.01
C ALA A 16 -5.64 -29.61 12.64
N GLU A 17 -6.78 -28.98 12.35
CA GLU A 17 -7.16 -27.58 12.60
C GLU A 17 -7.45 -27.23 14.07
N PRO A 18 -7.38 -25.93 14.40
CA PRO A 18 -8.49 -25.25 15.04
C PRO A 18 -9.18 -24.30 14.05
N GLU A 19 -10.52 -24.27 14.10
CA GLU A 19 -11.36 -23.36 13.31
C GLU A 19 -10.89 -21.90 13.46
N ALA A 20 -10.33 -21.34 12.39
CA ALA A 20 -9.98 -19.93 12.32
C ALA A 20 -11.03 -19.18 11.50
N ASN A 21 -11.82 -18.38 12.22
CA ASN A 21 -12.61 -17.25 11.75
C ASN A 21 -12.07 -16.68 10.44
N THR A 22 -12.78 -16.85 9.31
CA THR A 22 -12.31 -16.37 8.00
C THR A 22 -12.15 -14.85 8.07
N PRO A 23 -10.92 -14.30 7.97
CA PRO A 23 -10.74 -12.86 7.97
C PRO A 23 -11.45 -12.28 6.74
N ALA A 24 -12.07 -11.12 6.89
CA ALA A 24 -12.64 -10.41 5.76
C ALA A 24 -11.58 -10.22 4.66
N SER A 25 -11.95 -10.48 3.40
CA SER A 25 -11.05 -10.34 2.26
C SER A 25 -10.42 -8.93 2.22
N VAL A 26 -9.09 -8.87 2.09
CA VAL A 26 -8.35 -7.63 1.83
C VAL A 26 -8.80 -6.99 0.51
N ARG A 27 -9.30 -7.80 -0.43
CA ARG A 27 -9.92 -7.31 -1.66
C ARG A 27 -11.33 -6.81 -1.42
N GLN A 28 -11.56 -5.51 -1.62
CA GLN A 28 -12.86 -4.88 -1.43
C GLN A 28 -13.20 -4.00 -2.63
N ALA A 29 -14.25 -4.40 -3.36
CA ALA A 29 -14.81 -3.66 -4.49
C ALA A 29 -15.97 -2.76 -4.04
N PRO A 30 -16.34 -1.73 -4.83
CA PRO A 30 -17.54 -0.94 -4.58
C PRO A 30 -18.77 -1.84 -4.43
N ARG A 31 -19.50 -1.66 -3.33
CA ARG A 31 -20.75 -2.36 -3.03
C ARG A 31 -21.93 -1.42 -3.20
N VAL A 32 -22.99 -1.88 -3.86
CA VAL A 32 -24.26 -1.15 -3.93
C VAL A 32 -24.89 -1.06 -2.54
N LEU A 33 -25.34 0.13 -2.18
CA LEU A 33 -25.98 0.43 -0.90
C LEU A 33 -27.46 0.69 -1.09
N ASN A 34 -28.21 0.67 0.02
CA ASN A 34 -29.56 1.21 0.01
C ASN A 34 -29.47 2.74 -0.16
N SER A 35 -30.33 3.33 -1.00
CA SER A 35 -30.36 4.78 -1.21
C SER A 35 -30.63 5.57 0.08
N ARG A 36 -31.31 4.95 1.06
CA ARG A 36 -31.55 5.53 2.39
C ARG A 36 -30.27 5.65 3.22
N ASP A 37 -29.33 4.70 3.10
CA ASP A 37 -28.07 4.71 3.86
C ASP A 37 -27.22 5.93 3.47
N ARG A 38 -27.32 6.34 2.20
CA ARG A 38 -26.69 7.55 1.66
C ARG A 38 -27.60 8.77 1.66
N LYS A 39 -28.81 8.71 2.24
CA LYS A 39 -29.79 9.82 2.24
C LYS A 39 -29.93 10.47 0.86
N ILE A 40 -30.09 9.66 -0.19
CA ILE A 40 -30.37 10.14 -1.54
C ILE A 40 -31.67 10.97 -1.51
N SER A 41 -31.76 11.96 -2.40
CA SER A 41 -32.81 12.99 -2.45
C SER A 41 -32.78 14.03 -1.33
N ARG A 42 -31.73 14.06 -0.49
CA ARG A 42 -31.51 15.19 0.43
C ARG A 42 -31.12 16.45 -0.35
N LEU A 43 -31.49 17.61 0.17
CA LEU A 43 -30.93 18.89 -0.27
C LEU A 43 -29.49 19.01 0.24
N LEU A 44 -28.56 19.28 -0.66
CA LEU A 44 -27.18 19.61 -0.31
C LEU A 44 -27.14 21.05 0.25
N PRO A 45 -26.61 21.26 1.48
CA PRO A 45 -26.58 22.59 2.09
C PRO A 45 -25.75 23.56 1.24
N ASP A 46 -26.12 24.83 1.21
CA ASP A 46 -25.31 25.84 0.54
C ASP A 46 -24.16 26.30 1.45
N VAL A 47 -23.06 25.55 1.41
CA VAL A 47 -21.88 25.77 2.26
C VAL A 47 -20.94 26.76 1.59
N GLU A 48 -20.46 27.75 2.34
CA GLU A 48 -19.39 28.63 1.91
C GLU A 48 -18.02 28.01 2.24
N PHE A 49 -17.07 28.14 1.33
CA PHE A 49 -15.71 27.63 1.50
C PHE A 49 -14.71 28.45 0.68
N GLN A 50 -13.41 28.22 0.92
CA GLN A 50 -12.32 28.83 0.16
C GLN A 50 -11.62 27.78 -0.70
N ASP A 51 -11.30 28.13 -1.95
CA ASP A 51 -10.47 27.28 -2.80
C ASP A 51 -8.98 27.38 -2.41
N VAL A 52 -8.14 26.55 -3.04
CA VAL A 52 -6.69 26.55 -2.81
C VAL A 52 -5.97 27.85 -3.21
N ALA A 53 -6.65 28.75 -3.91
CA ALA A 53 -6.16 30.09 -4.28
C ALA A 53 -6.70 31.19 -3.33
N GLY A 54 -7.53 30.83 -2.34
CA GLY A 54 -8.12 31.74 -1.36
C GLY A 54 -9.39 32.44 -1.83
N HIS A 55 -9.95 32.09 -3.00
CA HIS A 55 -11.22 32.66 -3.45
C HIS A 55 -12.39 32.01 -2.70
N LYS A 56 -13.36 32.84 -2.32
CA LYS A 56 -14.58 32.39 -1.65
C LYS A 56 -15.59 31.87 -2.67
N HIS A 57 -16.16 30.72 -2.37
CA HIS A 57 -17.19 30.06 -3.18
C HIS A 57 -18.36 29.61 -2.31
N SER A 58 -19.49 29.33 -2.96
CA SER A 58 -20.60 28.57 -2.39
C SER A 58 -21.07 27.53 -3.41
N LEU A 59 -21.66 26.43 -2.93
CA LEU A 59 -22.13 25.37 -3.82
C LEU A 59 -23.20 25.88 -4.78
N SER A 60 -24.09 26.77 -4.33
CA SER A 60 -25.12 27.40 -5.17
C SER A 60 -24.53 28.21 -6.33
N LYS A 61 -23.44 28.95 -6.12
CA LYS A 61 -22.79 29.76 -7.16
C LYS A 61 -22.04 28.92 -8.19
N ILE A 62 -21.51 27.75 -7.79
CA ILE A 62 -20.81 26.84 -8.69
C ILE A 62 -21.78 25.95 -9.46
N THR A 63 -22.97 25.69 -8.92
CA THR A 63 -24.00 24.87 -9.58
C THR A 63 -24.39 25.47 -10.93
N ARG A 64 -24.36 24.65 -11.97
CA ARG A 64 -24.66 25.05 -13.35
C ARG A 64 -26.01 24.47 -13.80
N PRO A 65 -26.54 24.82 -14.99
CA PRO A 65 -27.88 24.41 -15.42
C PRO A 65 -28.13 22.90 -15.47
N ASN A 66 -27.10 22.07 -15.63
CA ASN A 66 -27.26 20.61 -15.59
C ASN A 66 -27.00 20.02 -14.20
N GLY A 67 -26.49 20.80 -13.26
CA GLY A 67 -26.25 20.40 -11.87
C GLY A 67 -24.81 20.64 -11.43
N LEU A 68 -24.38 19.86 -10.44
CA LEU A 68 -23.07 19.94 -9.82
C LEU A 68 -22.53 18.54 -9.51
N ILE A 69 -21.23 18.35 -9.72
CA ILE A 69 -20.48 17.19 -9.24
C ILE A 69 -19.56 17.63 -8.11
N VAL A 70 -19.61 16.91 -7.00
CA VAL A 70 -18.63 17.06 -5.92
C VAL A 70 -17.86 15.77 -5.77
N ALA A 71 -16.53 15.80 -5.86
CA ALA A 71 -15.69 14.61 -5.75
C ALA A 71 -14.66 14.80 -4.63
N ALA A 72 -14.63 13.85 -3.69
CA ALA A 72 -13.57 13.75 -2.70
C ALA A 72 -12.26 13.33 -3.36
N THR A 73 -11.15 13.88 -2.87
CA THR A 73 -9.80 13.58 -3.32
C THR A 73 -8.82 13.58 -2.15
N SER A 74 -7.58 13.19 -2.43
CA SER A 74 -6.39 13.30 -1.59
C SER A 74 -5.14 13.11 -2.47
N THR A 75 -4.05 13.81 -2.15
CA THR A 75 -2.77 13.69 -2.85
C THR A 75 -1.89 12.56 -2.31
N THR A 76 -2.25 12.00 -1.15
CA THR A 76 -1.54 10.88 -0.52
C THR A 76 -2.30 9.56 -0.60
N CYS A 77 -3.65 9.56 -0.60
CA CYS A 77 -4.42 8.32 -0.72
C CYS A 77 -4.11 7.57 -2.04
N PRO A 78 -3.65 6.30 -2.00
CA PRO A 78 -3.29 5.56 -3.21
C PRO A 78 -4.42 5.41 -4.23
N LEU A 79 -5.66 5.22 -3.76
CA LEU A 79 -6.81 5.04 -4.64
C LEU A 79 -7.25 6.37 -5.26
N SER A 80 -7.21 7.47 -4.48
CA SER A 80 -7.45 8.82 -5.00
C SER A 80 -6.46 9.18 -6.11
N LYS A 81 -5.16 8.95 -5.89
CA LYS A 81 -4.12 9.23 -6.91
C LYS A 81 -4.36 8.45 -8.20
N LYS A 82 -4.71 7.17 -8.10
CA LYS A 82 -5.06 6.34 -9.26
C LYS A 82 -6.28 6.84 -10.03
N TYR A 83 -7.30 7.34 -9.31
CA TYR A 83 -8.50 7.91 -9.91
C TYR A 83 -8.32 9.34 -10.43
N PHE A 84 -7.28 10.06 -10.00
CA PHE A 84 -7.12 11.47 -10.33
C PHE A 84 -7.08 11.76 -11.84
N PRO A 85 -6.34 11.01 -12.69
CA PRO A 85 -6.40 11.20 -14.14
C PRO A 85 -7.80 10.97 -14.74
N THR A 86 -8.52 9.93 -14.28
CA THR A 86 -9.90 9.65 -14.69
C THR A 86 -10.83 10.80 -14.29
N LEU A 87 -10.66 11.33 -13.08
CA LEU A 87 -11.43 12.46 -12.57
C LEU A 87 -11.15 13.75 -13.34
N THR A 88 -9.90 14.03 -13.71
CA THR A 88 -9.53 15.17 -14.56
C THR A 88 -10.20 15.09 -15.92
N GLN A 89 -10.19 13.91 -16.56
CA GLN A 89 -10.87 13.71 -17.84
C GLN A 89 -12.39 13.92 -17.71
N LEU A 90 -12.99 13.32 -16.68
CA LEU A 90 -14.42 13.43 -16.43
C LEU A 90 -14.85 14.87 -16.13
N ALA A 91 -14.08 15.61 -15.32
CA ALA A 91 -14.37 17.00 -15.00
C ALA A 91 -14.35 17.90 -16.24
N ARG A 92 -13.38 17.71 -17.15
CA ARG A 92 -13.35 18.44 -18.43
C ARG A 92 -14.60 18.17 -19.26
N GLN A 93 -14.98 16.90 -19.39
CA GLN A 93 -16.19 16.51 -20.12
C GLN A 93 -17.44 17.12 -19.48
N LEU A 94 -17.67 16.91 -18.19
CA LEU A 94 -18.89 17.33 -17.50
C LEU A 94 -18.99 18.86 -17.38
N SER A 95 -17.86 19.56 -17.22
CA SER A 95 -17.84 21.03 -17.22
C SER A 95 -18.28 21.59 -18.57
N ALA A 96 -17.81 21.00 -19.69
CA ALA A 96 -18.24 21.36 -21.04
C ALA A 96 -19.73 21.05 -21.28
N GLU A 97 -20.24 20.01 -20.63
CA GLU A 97 -21.66 19.65 -20.64
C GLU A 97 -22.51 20.47 -19.66
N GLY A 98 -21.97 21.52 -19.03
CA GLY A 98 -22.78 22.43 -18.20
C GLY A 98 -23.02 21.95 -16.77
N PHE A 99 -22.16 21.09 -16.22
CA PHE A 99 -22.09 20.81 -14.78
C PHE A 99 -21.06 21.71 -14.09
N GLY A 100 -21.34 22.14 -12.86
CA GLY A 100 -20.30 22.65 -11.95
C GLY A 100 -19.48 21.49 -11.40
N ILE A 101 -18.20 21.70 -11.09
CA ILE A 101 -17.33 20.66 -10.50
C ILE A 101 -16.61 21.23 -9.28
N VAL A 102 -16.67 20.49 -8.16
CA VAL A 102 -15.92 20.78 -6.94
C VAL A 102 -15.10 19.56 -6.53
N LEU A 103 -13.81 19.76 -6.26
CA LEU A 103 -12.93 18.76 -5.67
C LEU A 103 -12.69 19.09 -4.20
N VAL A 104 -12.82 18.11 -3.31
CA VAL A 104 -12.66 18.28 -1.86
C VAL A 104 -11.56 17.35 -1.34
N ASN A 105 -10.42 17.91 -0.97
CA ASN A 105 -9.40 17.19 -0.22
C ASN A 105 -9.57 17.46 1.27
N ALA A 106 -9.99 16.45 2.03
CA ALA A 106 -10.26 16.56 3.47
C ALA A 106 -9.14 15.98 4.35
N ILE A 107 -7.99 15.62 3.77
CA ILE A 107 -6.82 15.16 4.52
C ILE A 107 -6.00 16.38 4.93
N ALA A 108 -6.06 16.74 6.21
CA ALA A 108 -5.45 17.96 6.74
C ALA A 108 -3.93 18.05 6.50
N THR A 109 -3.26 16.89 6.51
CA THR A 109 -1.81 16.73 6.38
C THR A 109 -1.33 16.54 4.95
N ASP A 110 -2.22 16.49 3.94
CA ASP A 110 -1.82 16.57 2.54
C ASP A 110 -1.12 17.91 2.30
N LYS A 111 0.03 17.91 1.62
CA LYS A 111 0.86 19.12 1.48
C LYS A 111 0.20 20.12 0.55
N ALA A 112 0.03 21.36 1.01
CA ALA A 112 -0.63 22.42 0.24
C ALA A 112 -0.06 22.60 -1.18
N VAL A 113 1.26 22.45 -1.35
CA VAL A 113 1.94 22.51 -2.67
C VAL A 113 1.42 21.42 -3.61
N GLU A 114 1.29 20.18 -3.13
CA GLU A 114 0.78 19.06 -3.94
C GLU A 114 -0.71 19.26 -4.28
N VAL A 115 -1.50 19.78 -3.34
CA VAL A 115 -2.93 20.09 -3.60
C VAL A 115 -3.05 21.20 -4.65
N GLN A 116 -2.19 22.23 -4.59
CA GLN A 116 -2.14 23.29 -5.59
C GLN A 116 -1.68 22.78 -6.97
N GLU A 117 -0.71 21.87 -7.03
CA GLU A 117 -0.30 21.23 -8.29
C GLU A 117 -1.43 20.40 -8.90
N ALA A 118 -2.14 19.64 -8.07
CA ALA A 118 -3.33 18.90 -8.50
C ALA A 118 -4.43 19.86 -9.00
N ALA A 119 -4.65 21.01 -8.35
CA ALA A 119 -5.57 22.04 -8.83
C ALA A 119 -5.16 22.63 -10.19
N LYS A 120 -3.87 22.88 -10.41
CA LYS A 120 -3.36 23.34 -11.72
C LYS A 120 -3.64 22.32 -12.83
N ALA A 121 -3.56 21.02 -12.55
CA ALA A 121 -3.87 19.98 -13.53
C ALA A 121 -5.35 19.97 -13.97
N MET A 122 -6.25 20.39 -13.08
CA MET A 122 -7.68 20.57 -13.37
C MET A 122 -7.95 21.86 -14.15
N GLY A 123 -7.13 22.89 -14.00
CA GLY A 123 -7.36 24.22 -14.57
C GLY A 123 -8.71 24.80 -14.14
N ASP A 124 -9.35 25.57 -15.01
CA ASP A 124 -10.64 26.23 -14.70
C ASP A 124 -11.85 25.29 -14.73
N THR A 125 -11.62 23.97 -14.85
CA THR A 125 -12.72 23.00 -14.97
C THR A 125 -13.37 22.64 -13.64
N ALA A 126 -12.68 22.85 -12.53
CA ALA A 126 -13.16 22.54 -11.19
C ALA A 126 -12.64 23.54 -10.15
N VAL A 127 -13.46 23.80 -9.14
CA VAL A 127 -13.01 24.47 -7.91
C VAL A 127 -12.41 23.42 -6.98
N TYR A 128 -11.16 23.58 -6.58
CA TYR A 128 -10.49 22.65 -5.66
C TYR A 128 -10.29 23.32 -4.30
N VAL A 129 -10.81 22.69 -3.24
CA VAL A 129 -10.64 23.07 -1.84
C VAL A 129 -9.80 22.04 -1.07
N HIS A 130 -8.90 22.56 -0.24
CA HIS A 130 -8.22 21.80 0.82
C HIS A 130 -8.96 22.04 2.14
N ASP A 131 -9.89 21.16 2.46
CA ASP A 131 -10.76 21.20 3.63
C ASP A 131 -10.05 20.63 4.86
N GLN A 132 -9.05 21.37 5.37
CA GLN A 132 -8.19 20.90 6.46
C GLN A 132 -8.95 20.64 7.77
N GLN A 133 -10.08 21.31 8.00
CA GLN A 133 -10.94 21.12 9.17
C GLN A 133 -12.02 20.04 8.95
N GLY A 134 -12.10 19.48 7.74
CA GLY A 134 -13.11 18.48 7.37
C GLY A 134 -14.55 18.99 7.47
N GLU A 135 -14.77 20.31 7.49
CA GLU A 135 -16.10 20.91 7.69
C GLU A 135 -16.96 20.73 6.45
N LEU A 136 -16.39 21.00 5.27
CA LEU A 136 -17.08 20.83 4.01
C LEU A 136 -17.36 19.34 3.76
N ALA A 137 -16.39 18.46 3.99
CA ALA A 137 -16.56 17.01 3.84
C ALA A 137 -17.66 16.46 4.75
N ARG A 138 -17.73 16.90 6.02
CA ARG A 138 -18.80 16.53 6.95
C ARG A 138 -20.16 17.08 6.51
N ALA A 139 -20.23 18.34 6.08
CA ALA A 139 -21.47 18.95 5.59
C ALA A 139 -22.02 18.23 4.34
N LEU A 140 -21.13 17.77 3.46
CA LEU A 140 -21.44 16.99 2.27
C LEU A 140 -21.72 15.50 2.56
N GLN A 141 -21.33 15.02 3.75
CA GLN A 141 -21.36 13.62 4.16
C GLN A 141 -20.48 12.72 3.26
N LEU A 142 -19.30 13.21 2.87
CA LEU A 142 -18.29 12.43 2.17
C LEU A 142 -17.71 11.37 3.12
N THR A 143 -17.52 10.16 2.62
CA THR A 143 -17.10 9.02 3.46
C THR A 143 -15.76 8.41 3.10
N SER A 144 -15.23 8.74 1.92
CA SER A 144 -13.92 8.30 1.49
C SER A 144 -13.30 9.34 0.56
N THR A 145 -11.98 9.30 0.39
CA THR A 145 -11.21 10.16 -0.52
C THR A 145 -11.47 9.91 -2.01
N THR A 146 -12.45 9.08 -2.39
CA THR A 146 -12.87 8.85 -3.78
C THR A 146 -14.39 8.90 -3.93
N ASP A 147 -15.10 9.39 -2.91
CA ASP A 147 -16.55 9.50 -2.89
C ASP A 147 -17.00 10.63 -3.83
N VAL A 148 -17.98 10.37 -4.69
CA VAL A 148 -18.50 11.36 -5.65
C VAL A 148 -19.99 11.53 -5.48
N ILE A 149 -20.44 12.78 -5.51
CA ILE A 149 -21.84 13.20 -5.41
C ILE A 149 -22.24 13.85 -6.74
N LEU A 150 -23.37 13.42 -7.30
CA LEU A 150 -24.09 14.13 -8.36
C LEU A 150 -25.33 14.78 -7.77
N VAL A 151 -25.49 16.08 -8.02
CA VAL A 151 -26.69 16.83 -7.65
C VAL A 151 -27.33 17.51 -8.85
N ASP A 152 -28.64 17.69 -8.79
CA ASP A 152 -29.41 18.48 -9.76
C ASP A 152 -29.19 20.00 -9.56
N PRO A 153 -29.77 20.88 -10.41
CA PRO A 153 -29.64 22.34 -10.26
C PRO A 153 -30.28 22.91 -8.99
N ALA A 154 -31.23 22.18 -8.39
CA ALA A 154 -31.82 22.51 -7.10
C ALA A 154 -30.95 22.03 -5.92
N ARG A 155 -29.79 21.42 -6.20
CA ARG A 155 -28.86 20.79 -5.25
C ARG A 155 -29.45 19.57 -4.53
N THR A 156 -30.42 18.90 -5.14
CA THR A 156 -30.90 17.60 -4.66
C THR A 156 -29.88 16.53 -5.00
N VAL A 157 -29.46 15.73 -4.01
CA VAL A 157 -28.53 14.62 -4.22
C VAL A 157 -29.22 13.50 -5.01
N LEU A 158 -28.67 13.20 -6.19
CA LEU A 158 -29.17 12.16 -7.09
C LEU A 158 -28.37 10.86 -7.01
N TYR A 159 -27.05 10.98 -6.81
CA TYR A 159 -26.14 9.85 -6.66
C TYR A 159 -25.03 10.17 -5.65
N GLN A 160 -24.62 9.18 -4.85
CA GLN A 160 -23.41 9.26 -4.03
C GLN A 160 -22.68 7.91 -3.99
N GLY A 161 -21.39 7.90 -4.36
CA GLY A 161 -20.54 6.72 -4.23
C GLY A 161 -19.35 6.71 -5.19
N ALA A 162 -18.93 5.51 -5.60
CA ALA A 162 -17.79 5.27 -6.47
C ALA A 162 -17.96 5.87 -7.88
N ILE A 163 -16.86 6.22 -8.54
CA ILE A 163 -16.86 6.56 -9.97
C ILE A 163 -17.19 5.30 -10.80
N ASP A 164 -16.45 4.23 -10.55
CA ASP A 164 -16.53 2.92 -11.20
C ASP A 164 -15.92 1.84 -10.28
N ASP A 165 -15.72 0.62 -10.78
CA ASP A 165 -15.07 -0.47 -10.04
C ASP A 165 -13.64 -0.80 -10.51
N GLN A 166 -12.97 0.07 -11.28
CA GLN A 166 -11.64 -0.18 -11.82
C GLN A 166 -10.59 -0.38 -10.73
N TYR A 167 -10.65 0.40 -9.65
CA TYR A 167 -9.73 0.31 -8.52
C TYR A 167 -10.48 0.03 -7.23
N GLY A 168 -9.86 -0.77 -6.36
CA GLY A 168 -10.37 -1.04 -5.02
C GLY A 168 -9.26 -1.50 -4.09
N PHE A 169 -9.61 -1.82 -2.83
CA PHE A 169 -8.62 -2.38 -1.92
C PHE A 169 -8.14 -3.72 -2.47
N GLY A 170 -6.81 -3.92 -2.52
CA GLY A 170 -6.19 -5.16 -2.95
C GLY A 170 -6.35 -5.54 -4.43
N TYR A 171 -6.86 -4.66 -5.31
CA TYR A 171 -6.95 -4.93 -6.75
C TYR A 171 -6.93 -3.66 -7.64
N ALA A 172 -6.57 -3.86 -8.90
CA ALA A 172 -6.71 -2.90 -9.99
C ALA A 172 -7.07 -3.67 -11.26
N LEU A 173 -8.06 -3.19 -12.02
CA LEU A 173 -8.51 -3.79 -13.27
C LEU A 173 -7.94 -3.02 -14.46
N PRO A 174 -7.68 -3.69 -15.60
CA PRO A 174 -7.34 -3.00 -16.84
C PRO A 174 -8.40 -1.97 -17.24
N GLU A 175 -9.68 -2.33 -17.09
CA GLU A 175 -10.83 -1.47 -17.35
C GLU A 175 -11.94 -1.71 -16.30
N PRO A 176 -12.79 -0.70 -16.02
CA PRO A 176 -13.95 -0.89 -15.16
C PRO A 176 -14.96 -1.84 -15.80
N ARG A 177 -15.49 -2.76 -15.00
CA ARG A 177 -16.64 -3.62 -15.36
C ARG A 177 -17.96 -2.92 -15.11
N LYS A 178 -18.01 -2.00 -14.14
CA LYS A 178 -19.18 -1.20 -13.75
C LYS A 178 -18.80 0.27 -13.69
N ARG A 179 -19.55 1.13 -14.40
CA ARG A 179 -19.30 2.58 -14.49
C ARG A 179 -20.41 3.36 -13.79
N TYR A 180 -20.46 3.29 -12.46
CA TYR A 180 -21.60 3.76 -11.65
C TYR A 180 -22.00 5.21 -11.93
N LEU A 181 -21.05 6.15 -11.82
CA LEU A 181 -21.33 7.57 -12.02
C LEU A 181 -21.74 7.88 -13.46
N ALA A 182 -21.10 7.25 -14.45
CA ALA A 182 -21.44 7.43 -15.86
C ALA A 182 -22.85 6.92 -16.17
N THR A 183 -23.26 5.77 -15.60
CA THR A 183 -24.62 5.25 -15.71
C THR A 183 -25.63 6.20 -15.08
N ALA A 184 -25.38 6.68 -13.86
CA ALA A 184 -26.25 7.62 -13.15
C ALA A 184 -26.43 8.93 -13.95
N LEU A 185 -25.35 9.48 -14.51
CA LEU A 185 -25.40 10.66 -15.38
C LEU A 185 -26.21 10.41 -16.66
N ALA A 186 -26.08 9.24 -17.27
CA ALA A 186 -26.82 8.89 -18.48
C ALA A 186 -28.33 8.75 -18.21
N GLU A 187 -28.71 8.14 -17.08
CA GLU A 187 -30.10 8.03 -16.63
C GLU A 187 -30.68 9.41 -16.31
N TYR A 188 -29.96 10.23 -15.57
CA TYR A 188 -30.36 11.59 -15.22
C TYR A 188 -30.59 12.47 -16.46
N ARG A 189 -29.68 12.47 -17.43
CA ARG A 189 -29.83 13.23 -18.69
C ARG A 189 -31.06 12.83 -19.50
N LYS A 190 -31.53 11.59 -19.35
CA LYS A 190 -32.74 11.08 -20.01
C LYS A 190 -34.02 11.35 -19.21
N GLY A 191 -33.93 12.00 -18.05
CA GLY A 191 -35.05 12.17 -17.11
C GLY A 191 -35.51 10.85 -16.49
N GLN A 192 -34.64 9.82 -16.47
CA GLN A 192 -34.95 8.52 -15.90
C GLN A 192 -34.60 8.46 -14.42
N SER A 193 -35.25 7.55 -13.68
CA SER A 193 -34.86 7.25 -12.31
C SER A 193 -33.50 6.56 -12.28
N ILE A 194 -32.60 7.02 -11.40
CA ILE A 194 -31.27 6.42 -11.24
C ILE A 194 -31.40 5.10 -10.48
N VAL A 195 -31.11 3.98 -11.15
CA VAL A 195 -31.33 2.64 -10.57
C VAL A 195 -30.32 2.35 -9.46
N ILE A 196 -29.05 2.67 -9.68
CA ILE A 196 -27.98 2.55 -8.67
C ILE A 196 -27.58 3.97 -8.24
N SER A 197 -28.28 4.49 -7.22
CA SER A 197 -28.05 5.84 -6.69
C SER A 197 -27.05 5.90 -5.52
N ALA A 198 -26.64 4.75 -4.98
CA ALA A 198 -25.78 4.70 -3.80
C ALA A 198 -24.77 3.54 -3.86
N THR A 199 -23.48 3.84 -3.66
CA THR A 199 -22.44 2.82 -3.53
C THR A 199 -21.42 3.17 -2.43
N VAL A 200 -20.64 2.18 -1.99
CA VAL A 200 -19.38 2.41 -1.28
C VAL A 200 -18.32 2.86 -2.29
N ALA A 201 -17.65 3.97 -2.00
CA ALA A 201 -16.52 4.44 -2.78
C ALA A 201 -15.19 3.91 -2.19
N PRO A 202 -14.27 3.37 -3.02
CA PRO A 202 -13.05 2.75 -2.54
C PRO A 202 -11.94 3.81 -2.34
N GLY A 203 -11.68 4.21 -1.10
CA GLY A 203 -10.68 5.22 -0.76
C GLY A 203 -10.31 5.19 0.73
N CYS A 204 -9.35 6.03 1.14
CA CYS A 204 -9.10 6.24 2.56
C CYS A 204 -10.37 6.76 3.22
N GLN A 205 -10.75 6.20 4.37
CA GLN A 205 -11.96 6.63 5.08
C GLN A 205 -11.81 8.08 5.56
N LEU A 206 -12.89 8.85 5.43
CA LEU A 206 -13.00 10.22 5.93
C LEU A 206 -13.84 10.25 7.21
N ASP A 207 -13.47 11.14 8.14
CA ASP A 207 -14.19 11.28 9.40
C ASP A 207 -15.57 11.92 9.14
N SER A 208 -16.62 11.15 9.42
CA SER A 208 -18.00 11.60 9.26
C SER A 208 -18.55 12.23 10.54
N ALA A 209 -17.82 12.12 11.66
CA ALA A 209 -18.26 12.50 12.99
C ALA A 209 -17.25 13.44 13.67
N VAL A 210 -17.69 14.11 14.73
CA VAL A 210 -16.78 14.82 15.65
C VAL A 210 -16.21 13.78 16.61
N ALA A 211 -14.90 13.81 16.84
CA ALA A 211 -14.24 12.95 17.84
C ALA A 211 -14.96 13.02 19.19
N ALA A 212 -15.09 11.89 19.88
CA ALA A 212 -15.78 11.85 21.16
C ALA A 212 -15.03 12.70 22.20
N THR A 213 -15.75 13.44 23.04
CA THR A 213 -15.18 14.27 24.13
C THR A 213 -14.78 13.46 25.36
N LYS A 214 -14.75 12.13 25.28
CA LYS A 214 -14.40 11.27 26.42
C LYS A 214 -12.89 11.28 26.60
N PRO A 215 -12.37 11.65 27.79
CA PRO A 215 -10.93 11.65 28.03
C PRO A 215 -10.38 10.23 28.00
N ALA A 216 -9.33 10.03 27.22
CA ALA A 216 -8.57 8.78 27.21
C ALA A 216 -7.66 8.68 28.44
N THR A 217 -7.48 7.47 28.97
CA THR A 217 -6.51 7.18 30.04
C THR A 217 -5.06 7.20 29.54
N VAL A 218 -4.88 6.98 28.23
CA VAL A 218 -3.59 7.07 27.52
C VAL A 218 -3.56 8.32 26.65
N THR A 219 -2.38 8.90 26.47
CA THR A 219 -2.15 10.09 25.66
C THR A 219 -1.18 9.79 24.52
N TYR A 220 -1.09 10.72 23.56
CA TYR A 220 -0.17 10.58 22.44
C TYR A 220 1.27 10.39 22.93
N HIS A 221 1.75 11.31 23.78
CA HIS A 221 3.14 11.28 24.21
C HIS A 221 3.44 10.13 25.17
N ASN A 222 2.57 9.82 26.13
CA ASN A 222 2.87 8.78 27.12
C ASN A 222 2.85 7.34 26.56
N ARG A 223 2.04 7.07 25.52
CA ARG A 223 1.79 5.70 25.04
C ARG A 223 1.78 5.58 23.53
N ILE A 224 0.95 6.35 22.83
CA ILE A 224 0.68 6.10 21.39
C ILE A 224 1.92 6.34 20.53
N SER A 225 2.72 7.38 20.84
CA SER A 225 3.96 7.66 20.12
C SER A 225 4.93 6.47 20.11
N ARG A 226 4.96 5.63 21.16
CA ARG A 226 5.81 4.43 21.21
C ARG A 226 5.30 3.34 20.29
N ILE A 227 3.98 3.15 20.27
CA ILE A 227 3.31 2.18 19.41
C ILE A 227 3.57 2.55 17.95
N VAL A 228 3.32 3.80 17.58
CA VAL A 228 3.49 4.30 16.22
C VAL A 228 4.96 4.21 15.78
N GLN A 229 5.90 4.66 16.61
CA GLN A 229 7.33 4.59 16.29
C GLN A 229 7.81 3.15 16.11
N SER A 230 7.31 2.21 16.90
CA SER A 230 7.76 0.80 16.85
C SER A 230 7.14 0.00 15.71
N HIS A 231 5.90 0.34 15.32
CA HIS A 231 5.11 -0.52 14.42
C HIS A 231 4.72 0.14 13.09
N CYS A 232 4.70 1.47 13.02
CA CYS A 232 4.17 2.21 11.86
C CYS A 232 5.24 3.02 11.14
N VAL A 233 6.03 3.81 11.88
CA VAL A 233 6.95 4.81 11.30
C VAL A 233 8.02 4.16 10.42
N GLY A 234 8.40 2.91 10.68
CA GLY A 234 9.35 2.18 9.83
C GLY A 234 8.99 2.16 8.33
N CYS A 235 7.69 2.23 8.00
CA CYS A 235 7.23 2.42 6.63
C CYS A 235 6.55 3.78 6.41
N HIS A 236 5.80 4.26 7.41
CA HIS A 236 5.03 5.50 7.36
C HIS A 236 5.80 6.67 7.98
N HIS A 237 6.93 7.01 7.38
CA HIS A 237 7.66 8.25 7.66
C HIS A 237 7.79 9.08 6.40
N GLU A 238 8.14 10.36 6.52
CA GLU A 238 8.44 11.22 5.37
C GLU A 238 9.57 10.61 4.51
N GLY A 239 9.29 10.37 3.23
CA GLY A 239 10.21 9.68 2.31
C GLY A 239 10.24 8.14 2.45
N GLY A 240 9.44 7.58 3.35
CA GLY A 240 9.25 6.14 3.50
C GLY A 240 8.40 5.53 2.38
N VAL A 241 8.21 4.20 2.43
CA VAL A 241 7.43 3.47 1.42
C VAL A 241 5.91 3.57 1.62
N GLY A 242 5.49 3.97 2.82
CA GLY A 242 4.09 4.26 3.11
C GLY A 242 3.57 5.41 2.25
N PRO A 243 2.29 5.40 1.86
CA PRO A 243 1.74 6.43 0.98
C PRO A 243 1.58 7.81 1.64
N PHE A 244 1.68 7.86 2.97
CA PHE A 244 1.67 9.06 3.81
C PHE A 244 2.52 8.81 5.05
N ALA A 245 3.05 9.88 5.64
CA ALA A 245 3.77 9.86 6.90
C ALA A 245 2.83 9.70 8.09
N LEU A 246 3.34 9.13 9.19
CA LEU A 246 2.72 9.03 10.50
C LEU A 246 3.72 9.49 11.58
N ASP A 247 4.55 10.48 11.23
CA ASP A 247 5.64 10.97 12.07
C ASP A 247 5.12 11.79 13.26
N THR A 248 3.95 12.40 13.11
CA THR A 248 3.35 13.31 14.09
C THR A 248 1.98 12.84 14.56
N ARG A 249 1.50 13.44 15.67
CA ARG A 249 0.13 13.23 16.15
C ARG A 249 -0.89 13.62 15.09
N ASP A 250 -0.67 14.73 14.42
CA ASP A 250 -1.64 15.29 13.48
C ASP A 250 -1.79 14.38 12.24
N ASP A 251 -0.70 13.72 11.82
CA ASP A 251 -0.76 12.66 10.81
C ASP A 251 -1.67 11.51 11.23
N LEU A 252 -1.53 11.05 12.48
CA LEU A 252 -2.39 10.01 13.03
C LEU A 252 -3.86 10.43 13.05
N ILE A 253 -4.14 11.66 13.45
CA ILE A 253 -5.49 12.23 13.53
C ILE A 253 -6.10 12.32 12.12
N ALA A 254 -5.35 12.83 11.14
CA ALA A 254 -5.80 13.00 9.76
C ALA A 254 -6.15 11.66 9.08
N HIS A 255 -5.50 10.57 9.50
CA HIS A 255 -5.72 9.23 8.97
C HIS A 255 -6.48 8.29 9.94
N ALA A 256 -7.01 8.81 11.05
CA ALA A 256 -7.58 8.02 12.15
C ALA A 256 -8.65 7.00 11.70
N PRO A 257 -9.62 7.34 10.83
CA PRO A 257 -10.60 6.37 10.35
C PRO A 257 -9.96 5.21 9.58
N MET A 258 -9.00 5.53 8.70
CA MET A 258 -8.31 4.53 7.90
C MET A 258 -7.40 3.65 8.76
N ILE A 259 -6.64 4.22 9.70
CA ILE A 259 -5.81 3.50 10.67
C ILE A 259 -6.68 2.54 11.49
N THR A 260 -7.80 3.04 12.02
CA THR A 260 -8.77 2.23 12.77
C THR A 260 -9.22 1.02 11.94
N GLN A 261 -9.64 1.23 10.69
CA GLN A 261 -10.09 0.15 9.82
C GLN A 261 -9.00 -0.91 9.62
N VAL A 262 -7.78 -0.52 9.24
CA VAL A 262 -6.71 -1.49 8.89
C VAL A 262 -6.16 -2.22 10.10
N VAL A 263 -6.06 -1.55 11.26
CA VAL A 263 -5.62 -2.16 12.51
C VAL A 263 -6.68 -3.11 13.04
N GLN A 264 -7.97 -2.75 13.00
CA GLN A 264 -9.07 -3.64 13.37
C GLN A 264 -9.09 -4.89 12.51
N GLN A 265 -8.95 -4.74 11.19
CA GLN A 265 -8.91 -5.84 10.22
C GLN A 265 -7.61 -6.66 10.27
N GLY A 266 -6.57 -6.18 10.98
CA GLY A 266 -5.27 -6.86 11.04
C GLY A 266 -4.50 -6.83 9.73
N THR A 267 -4.82 -5.90 8.82
CA THR A 267 -4.09 -5.71 7.56
C THR A 267 -2.85 -4.85 7.73
N MET A 268 -2.81 -4.04 8.80
CA MET A 268 -1.64 -3.25 9.20
C MET A 268 -1.33 -3.42 10.70
N PRO A 269 -0.03 -3.44 11.08
CA PRO A 269 1.13 -3.66 10.19
C PRO A 269 1.02 -5.01 9.46
N PRO A 270 1.57 -5.14 8.24
CA PRO A 270 1.40 -6.34 7.44
C PRO A 270 2.26 -7.48 8.01
N TRP A 271 1.64 -8.31 8.86
CA TRP A 271 2.29 -9.45 9.49
C TRP A 271 1.38 -10.68 9.43
N PHE A 272 1.79 -11.66 8.62
CA PHE A 272 0.99 -12.85 8.33
C PHE A 272 1.49 -14.12 9.03
N ALA A 273 2.58 -14.02 9.82
CA ALA A 273 3.04 -15.16 10.58
C ALA A 273 2.09 -15.45 11.75
N THR A 274 1.85 -16.73 12.01
CA THR A 274 1.03 -17.16 13.14
C THR A 274 1.66 -16.65 14.45
N PRO A 275 0.86 -16.08 15.38
CA PRO A 275 1.37 -15.70 16.69
C PRO A 275 2.05 -16.88 17.40
N PRO A 276 3.08 -16.63 18.23
CA PRO A 276 3.63 -17.68 19.07
C PRO A 276 2.53 -18.22 20.01
N ARG A 277 2.68 -19.47 20.46
CA ARG A 277 1.78 -20.02 21.47
C ARG A 277 1.97 -19.23 22.78
N GLU A 278 0.95 -19.26 23.63
CA GLU A 278 1.01 -18.60 24.93
C GLU A 278 2.24 -19.09 25.74
N GLY A 279 3.05 -18.15 26.22
CA GLY A 279 4.28 -18.44 26.95
C GLY A 279 5.52 -18.70 26.08
N GLU A 280 5.39 -18.80 24.75
CA GLU A 280 6.54 -18.94 23.84
C GLU A 280 7.06 -17.57 23.37
N ALA A 281 8.39 -17.47 23.23
CA ALA A 281 9.01 -16.29 22.64
C ALA A 281 8.72 -16.22 21.13
N ASN A 282 8.56 -15.01 20.60
CA ASN A 282 8.43 -14.83 19.16
C ASN A 282 9.76 -15.19 18.46
N PRO A 283 9.79 -16.15 17.53
CA PRO A 283 11.03 -16.58 16.88
C PRO A 283 11.51 -15.60 15.79
N TRP A 284 10.69 -14.63 15.39
CA TRP A 284 10.94 -13.75 14.26
C TRP A 284 11.62 -12.46 14.68
N LEU A 285 12.87 -12.26 14.22
CA LEU A 285 13.65 -11.05 14.48
C LEU A 285 12.98 -9.77 13.93
N ASN A 286 12.22 -9.89 12.84
CA ASN A 286 11.57 -8.78 12.13
C ASN A 286 10.06 -8.68 12.42
N ASN A 287 9.59 -9.21 13.55
CA ASN A 287 8.19 -9.11 13.93
C ASN A 287 7.74 -7.64 14.06
N CYS A 288 6.82 -7.22 13.20
CA CYS A 288 6.22 -5.88 13.24
C CYS A 288 4.78 -5.86 13.77
N SER A 289 4.22 -7.00 14.17
CA SER A 289 2.83 -7.09 14.66
C SER A 289 2.57 -6.24 15.90
N LEU A 290 1.34 -5.75 16.03
CA LEU A 290 0.85 -5.09 17.23
C LEU A 290 0.46 -6.14 18.27
N SER A 291 0.87 -5.93 19.52
CA SER A 291 0.32 -6.71 20.64
C SER A 291 -1.16 -6.38 20.85
N ALA A 292 -1.91 -7.26 21.53
CA ALA A 292 -3.31 -6.99 21.85
C ALA A 292 -3.49 -5.70 22.67
N ALA A 293 -2.57 -5.43 23.60
CA ALA A 293 -2.58 -4.21 24.41
C ALA A 293 -2.25 -2.97 23.57
N ASP A 294 -1.23 -3.02 22.70
CA ASP A 294 -0.90 -1.88 21.83
C ASP A 294 -2.04 -1.57 20.85
N LYS A 295 -2.69 -2.61 20.32
CA LYS A 295 -3.86 -2.47 19.45
C LYS A 295 -5.02 -1.80 20.20
N ASP A 296 -5.32 -2.24 21.42
CA ASP A 296 -6.42 -1.69 22.22
C ASP A 296 -6.17 -0.21 22.60
N ASP A 297 -4.96 0.11 23.06
CA ASP A 297 -4.57 1.48 23.41
C ASP A 297 -4.68 2.42 22.20
N LEU A 298 -4.17 2.00 21.04
CA LEU A 298 -4.23 2.79 19.81
C LEU A 298 -5.67 3.04 19.37
N LEU A 299 -6.49 1.99 19.29
CA LEU A 299 -7.88 2.12 18.84
C LEU A 299 -8.73 2.92 19.82
N THR A 300 -8.52 2.74 21.12
CA THR A 300 -9.21 3.50 22.16
C THR A 300 -8.87 4.98 22.09
N TRP A 301 -7.59 5.33 21.93
CA TRP A 301 -7.16 6.72 21.79
C TRP A 301 -7.69 7.38 20.51
N LEU A 302 -7.69 6.67 19.37
CA LEU A 302 -8.21 7.18 18.10
C LEU A 302 -9.72 7.50 18.16
N ALA A 303 -10.48 6.71 18.94
CA ALA A 303 -11.91 6.89 19.15
C ALA A 303 -12.26 7.96 20.21
N ALA A 304 -11.30 8.35 21.04
CA ALA A 304 -11.47 9.31 22.13
C ALA A 304 -11.19 10.76 21.67
N ASP A 305 -10.87 11.63 22.62
CA ASP A 305 -10.50 13.03 22.40
C ASP A 305 -9.10 13.22 21.77
N ARG A 306 -8.37 12.12 21.56
CA ARG A 306 -7.02 12.08 20.97
C ARG A 306 -6.03 12.96 21.75
N ALA A 307 -6.12 12.94 23.07
CA ALA A 307 -5.33 13.77 23.99
C ALA A 307 -3.81 13.71 23.73
N GLU A 308 -3.15 14.88 23.78
CA GLU A 308 -1.70 15.04 23.53
C GLU A 308 -0.83 14.42 24.63
N GLY A 309 -1.11 14.77 25.88
CA GLY A 309 -0.24 14.49 27.01
C GLY A 309 0.98 15.42 27.09
N ASP A 310 1.95 15.07 27.94
CA ASP A 310 3.17 15.84 28.14
C ASP A 310 4.23 15.45 27.08
N PRO A 311 4.74 16.39 26.26
CA PRO A 311 5.81 16.13 25.31
C PRO A 311 7.08 15.50 25.90
N GLN A 312 7.35 15.68 27.21
CA GLN A 312 8.48 15.04 27.88
C GLN A 312 8.36 13.51 27.95
N ASP A 313 7.12 13.00 27.91
CA ASP A 313 6.87 11.57 27.88
C ASP A 313 7.04 10.97 26.49
N ALA A 314 7.26 11.76 25.43
CA ALA A 314 7.25 11.28 24.05
C ALA A 314 8.29 10.18 23.77
N ALA A 315 7.95 9.25 22.89
CA ALA A 315 8.94 8.35 22.30
C ALA A 315 9.99 9.16 21.53
N ARG A 316 11.26 8.74 21.60
CA ARG A 316 12.30 9.33 20.75
C ARG A 316 11.97 9.03 19.28
N PRO A 317 11.96 10.05 18.40
CA PRO A 317 11.71 9.80 16.98
C PRO A 317 12.75 8.88 16.36
N SER A 318 12.30 7.94 15.54
CA SER A 318 13.17 7.10 14.73
C SER A 318 13.96 7.97 13.75
N LYS A 319 15.23 7.61 13.51
CA LYS A 319 16.06 8.26 12.49
C LYS A 319 16.25 7.30 11.33
N PHE A 320 16.00 7.80 10.13
CA PHE A 320 16.17 7.04 8.89
C PHE A 320 17.35 7.61 8.11
N ASP A 321 18.35 6.76 7.87
CA ASP A 321 19.51 7.14 7.08
C ASP A 321 19.10 7.39 5.63
N GLN A 322 19.64 8.46 5.06
CA GLN A 322 19.54 8.72 3.63
C GLN A 322 20.60 7.91 2.90
N GLY A 323 20.20 7.12 1.90
CA GLY A 323 21.14 6.34 1.11
C GLY A 323 21.09 4.84 1.42
N TRP A 324 22.26 4.24 1.56
CA TRP A 324 22.41 2.81 1.85
C TRP A 324 22.33 2.56 3.35
N THR A 325 21.44 1.67 3.77
CA THR A 325 21.24 1.28 5.18
C THR A 325 22.02 0.02 5.56
N ILE A 326 22.88 -0.45 4.64
CA ILE A 326 23.83 -1.56 4.83
C ILE A 326 25.28 -1.06 5.01
N GLY A 327 25.51 0.24 5.14
CA GLY A 327 26.84 0.86 5.03
C GLY A 327 27.22 1.14 3.57
N THR A 328 28.48 1.49 3.32
CA THR A 328 28.98 1.75 1.96
C THR A 328 29.10 0.43 1.18
N PRO A 329 28.39 0.24 0.06
CA PRO A 329 28.55 -0.94 -0.78
C PRO A 329 29.91 -0.95 -1.48
N ASP A 330 30.53 -2.13 -1.57
CA ASP A 330 31.74 -2.37 -2.36
C ASP A 330 31.41 -2.51 -3.85
N LEU A 331 30.20 -2.95 -4.17
CA LEU A 331 29.69 -3.06 -5.52
C LEU A 331 28.26 -2.52 -5.60
N VAL A 332 28.00 -1.62 -6.54
CA VAL A 332 26.66 -1.16 -6.89
C VAL A 332 26.34 -1.55 -8.32
N ALA A 333 25.29 -2.34 -8.50
CA ALA A 333 24.77 -2.71 -9.80
C ALA A 333 23.46 -1.96 -10.05
N LYS A 334 23.41 -1.18 -11.13
CA LYS A 334 22.31 -0.26 -11.43
C LYS A 334 21.71 -0.58 -12.79
N PHE A 335 20.42 -0.29 -12.95
CA PHE A 335 19.76 -0.37 -14.26
C PHE A 335 20.54 0.41 -15.32
N PRO A 336 20.78 -0.17 -16.51
CA PRO A 336 21.56 0.47 -17.56
C PRO A 336 20.83 1.67 -18.17
N LYS A 337 19.50 1.69 -18.11
CA LYS A 337 18.61 2.76 -18.60
C LYS A 337 17.41 2.90 -17.67
N PRO A 338 16.81 4.10 -17.57
CA PRO A 338 15.54 4.28 -16.87
C PRO A 338 14.45 3.40 -17.47
N MET A 339 13.64 2.79 -16.60
CA MET A 339 12.48 1.99 -16.97
C MET A 339 11.23 2.89 -16.94
N PRO A 340 10.58 3.17 -18.08
CA PRO A 340 9.37 3.98 -18.09
C PRO A 340 8.21 3.24 -17.43
N VAL A 341 7.51 3.92 -16.52
CA VAL A 341 6.31 3.45 -15.84
C VAL A 341 5.16 4.36 -16.20
N GLN A 342 4.11 3.78 -16.78
CA GLN A 342 2.91 4.50 -17.19
C GLN A 342 2.10 5.03 -15.99
N ALA A 343 1.34 6.11 -16.21
CA ALA A 343 0.53 6.73 -15.16
C ALA A 343 -0.66 5.86 -14.69
N THR A 344 -1.32 5.17 -15.62
CA THR A 344 -2.57 4.44 -15.38
C THR A 344 -2.52 3.04 -15.98
N GLY A 345 -3.46 2.16 -15.60
CA GLY A 345 -3.59 0.83 -16.18
C GLY A 345 -2.68 -0.23 -15.54
N PHE A 346 -2.43 -1.30 -16.29
CA PHE A 346 -1.69 -2.48 -15.83
C PHE A 346 -0.36 -2.63 -16.58
N MET A 347 0.70 -3.01 -15.85
CA MET A 347 2.00 -3.33 -16.44
C MET A 347 2.34 -4.79 -16.18
N ASN A 348 2.70 -5.51 -17.25
CA ASN A 348 3.30 -6.84 -17.12
C ASN A 348 4.63 -6.76 -16.36
N TYR A 349 5.04 -7.88 -15.78
CA TYR A 349 6.39 -8.03 -15.21
C TYR A 349 7.45 -7.58 -16.20
N GLN A 350 8.38 -6.75 -15.74
CA GLN A 350 9.53 -6.30 -16.52
C GLN A 350 10.77 -7.05 -16.07
N HIS A 351 11.61 -7.47 -17.01
CA HIS A 351 12.87 -8.14 -16.72
C HIS A 351 14.05 -7.28 -17.16
N VAL A 352 14.92 -6.93 -16.23
CA VAL A 352 16.13 -6.14 -16.50
C VAL A 352 17.35 -6.96 -16.14
N SER A 353 18.30 -7.09 -17.06
CA SER A 353 19.58 -7.77 -16.80
C SER A 353 20.68 -6.74 -16.58
N VAL A 354 21.51 -6.95 -15.55
CA VAL A 354 22.66 -6.11 -15.23
C VAL A 354 23.89 -7.00 -15.09
N GLU A 355 24.90 -6.75 -15.91
CA GLU A 355 26.19 -7.45 -15.83
C GLU A 355 26.97 -6.96 -14.60
N LEU A 356 27.63 -7.88 -13.88
CA LEU A 356 28.50 -7.53 -12.77
C LEU A 356 29.95 -7.55 -13.22
N ALA A 357 30.70 -6.48 -12.94
CA ALA A 357 32.14 -6.42 -13.14
C ALA A 357 32.87 -7.13 -11.98
N LEU A 358 32.65 -8.45 -11.86
CA LEU A 358 33.30 -9.29 -10.85
C LEU A 358 34.43 -10.10 -11.48
N GLU A 359 35.67 -9.77 -11.12
CA GLU A 359 36.88 -10.45 -11.57
C GLU A 359 37.11 -11.79 -10.84
N GLU A 360 36.57 -11.92 -9.63
CA GLU A 360 36.67 -13.10 -8.76
C GLU A 360 35.37 -13.34 -7.99
N ASP A 361 35.24 -14.54 -7.42
CA ASP A 361 34.11 -14.89 -6.56
C ASP A 361 34.16 -14.00 -5.30
N LYS A 362 33.00 -13.48 -4.87
CA LYS A 362 32.90 -12.62 -3.69
C LYS A 362 31.97 -13.22 -2.65
N TRP A 363 32.35 -13.11 -1.39
CA TRP A 363 31.50 -13.44 -0.25
C TRP A 363 30.68 -12.22 0.13
N VAL A 364 29.36 -12.29 0.03
CA VAL A 364 28.43 -11.18 0.33
C VAL A 364 27.86 -11.36 1.73
N GLU A 365 28.07 -10.38 2.60
CA GLU A 365 27.49 -10.35 3.96
C GLU A 365 26.20 -9.53 4.02
N ARG A 366 26.08 -8.51 3.17
CA ARG A 366 24.93 -7.61 3.14
C ARG A 366 24.57 -7.24 1.72
N LEU A 367 23.27 -7.10 1.46
CA LEU A 367 22.75 -6.51 0.23
C LEU A 367 21.53 -5.66 0.52
N GLU A 368 21.27 -4.69 -0.35
CA GLU A 368 20.10 -3.82 -0.30
C GLU A 368 19.67 -3.48 -1.71
N ILE A 369 18.36 -3.55 -1.96
CA ILE A 369 17.73 -3.19 -3.24
C ILE A 369 17.04 -1.85 -3.04
N ARG A 370 17.34 -0.89 -3.91
CA ARG A 370 16.81 0.48 -3.85
C ARG A 370 16.17 0.83 -5.19
N PRO A 371 14.84 0.85 -5.27
CA PRO A 371 14.14 1.41 -6.41
C PRO A 371 14.45 2.90 -6.60
N GLY A 372 14.48 3.36 -7.84
CA GLY A 372 14.57 4.79 -8.15
C GLY A 372 13.23 5.50 -7.99
N ALA A 373 12.12 4.77 -8.18
CA ALA A 373 10.76 5.25 -8.03
C ALA A 373 9.93 4.31 -7.10
N PRO A 374 10.24 4.24 -5.79
CA PRO A 374 9.59 3.30 -4.86
C PRO A 374 8.06 3.41 -4.84
N GLN A 375 7.52 4.60 -5.12
CA GLN A 375 6.08 4.88 -5.19
C GLN A 375 5.31 4.12 -6.28
N VAL A 376 6.00 3.48 -7.24
CA VAL A 376 5.40 2.63 -8.27
C VAL A 376 5.92 1.19 -8.26
N VAL A 377 6.91 0.86 -7.42
CA VAL A 377 7.49 -0.49 -7.35
C VAL A 377 6.74 -1.31 -6.29
N HIS A 378 5.98 -2.31 -6.73
CA HIS A 378 5.26 -3.20 -5.83
C HIS A 378 6.17 -4.28 -5.24
N HIS A 379 7.03 -4.89 -6.06
CA HIS A 379 8.15 -5.71 -5.60
C HIS A 379 9.23 -5.91 -6.66
N VAL A 380 10.41 -6.31 -6.21
CA VAL A 380 11.54 -6.72 -7.05
C VAL A 380 12.02 -8.08 -6.60
N LEU A 381 12.19 -9.01 -7.53
CA LEU A 381 12.98 -10.23 -7.29
C LEU A 381 14.30 -10.13 -8.04
N VAL A 382 15.41 -10.34 -7.34
CA VAL A 382 16.74 -10.35 -7.94
C VAL A 382 17.25 -11.77 -7.97
N PHE A 383 17.67 -12.22 -9.14
CA PHE A 383 18.33 -13.50 -9.34
C PHE A 383 19.76 -13.24 -9.83
N ALA A 384 20.73 -14.05 -9.40
CA ALA A 384 22.04 -14.06 -10.05
C ALA A 384 22.16 -15.29 -10.93
N ARG A 385 22.67 -15.06 -12.13
CA ARG A 385 22.92 -16.08 -13.14
C ARG A 385 24.43 -16.14 -13.40
N PRO A 386 25.11 -17.23 -12.99
CA PRO A 386 26.52 -17.42 -13.34
C PRO A 386 26.68 -17.68 -14.85
N PRO A 387 27.87 -17.44 -15.42
CA PRO A 387 28.10 -17.47 -16.87
C PRO A 387 27.89 -18.86 -17.50
N GLN A 388 28.12 -19.93 -16.74
CA GLN A 388 27.91 -21.33 -17.16
C GLN A 388 26.71 -22.01 -16.47
N GLY A 389 25.80 -21.23 -15.87
CA GLY A 389 24.70 -21.77 -15.07
C GLY A 389 23.58 -22.41 -15.90
N SER A 390 23.28 -23.68 -15.61
CA SER A 390 21.98 -24.29 -15.92
C SER A 390 20.88 -23.63 -15.09
N PRO A 391 19.58 -23.68 -15.48
CA PRO A 391 18.52 -23.37 -14.54
C PRO A 391 18.70 -24.36 -13.37
N GLY A 392 19.02 -23.89 -12.17
CA GLY A 392 19.25 -24.75 -11.01
C GLY A 392 17.98 -25.56 -10.76
N ARG A 393 17.96 -26.83 -11.17
CA ARG A 393 16.77 -27.68 -11.08
C ARG A 393 16.74 -28.40 -9.74
N ARG A 394 17.85 -28.46 -9.00
CA ARG A 394 17.92 -29.08 -7.67
C ARG A 394 18.18 -28.03 -6.58
N PRO A 395 17.63 -28.22 -5.37
CA PRO A 395 17.96 -27.39 -4.22
C PRO A 395 19.48 -27.38 -3.96
N PHE A 396 20.02 -26.22 -3.60
CA PHE A 396 21.44 -26.00 -3.29
C PHE A 396 22.42 -26.09 -4.47
N GLU A 397 21.96 -26.25 -5.72
CA GLU A 397 22.84 -26.19 -6.90
C GLU A 397 23.27 -24.76 -7.23
N ASP A 398 24.53 -24.61 -7.64
CA ASP A 398 25.11 -23.37 -8.13
C ASP A 398 24.58 -23.09 -9.57
N GLY A 399 23.38 -22.51 -9.66
CA GLY A 399 22.71 -22.12 -10.90
C GLY A 399 22.08 -20.73 -10.82
N ILE A 400 21.09 -20.45 -11.69
CA ILE A 400 20.24 -19.26 -11.49
C ILE A 400 19.56 -19.39 -10.13
N SER A 401 19.91 -18.50 -9.19
CA SER A 401 19.42 -18.56 -7.82
C SER A 401 18.78 -17.25 -7.41
N TYR A 402 17.79 -17.31 -6.52
CA TYR A 402 17.22 -16.13 -5.87
C TYR A 402 18.28 -15.46 -4.99
N TRP A 403 18.47 -14.15 -5.12
CA TRP A 403 19.48 -13.37 -4.38
C TRP A 403 18.91 -12.37 -3.40
N GLY A 404 17.76 -11.78 -3.72
CA GLY A 404 17.13 -10.81 -2.85
C GLY A 404 15.75 -10.41 -3.32
N ILE A 405 15.00 -9.82 -2.42
CA ILE A 405 13.68 -9.27 -2.66
C ILE A 405 13.64 -7.84 -2.16
N TYR A 406 12.98 -6.98 -2.91
CA TYR A 406 12.41 -5.75 -2.39
C TYR A 406 10.90 -5.94 -2.32
N VAL A 407 10.34 -5.73 -1.13
CA VAL A 407 8.92 -5.42 -0.92
C VAL A 407 8.85 -4.21 0.00
N PRO A 408 7.77 -3.42 -0.03
CA PRO A 408 7.54 -2.42 1.01
C PRO A 408 7.73 -3.01 2.42
N GLY A 409 8.66 -2.46 3.20
CA GLY A 409 9.03 -2.95 4.53
C GLY A 409 10.17 -3.97 4.59
N ASN A 410 10.65 -4.49 3.45
CA ASN A 410 11.84 -5.36 3.38
C ASN A 410 12.70 -5.01 2.16
N THR A 411 13.80 -4.28 2.40
CA THR A 411 14.68 -3.74 1.35
C THR A 411 16.08 -4.35 1.36
N LYS A 412 16.46 -5.02 2.44
CA LYS A 412 17.84 -5.46 2.69
C LYS A 412 17.92 -6.83 3.34
N GLN A 413 19.03 -7.50 3.08
CA GLN A 413 19.42 -8.71 3.75
C GLN A 413 20.77 -8.47 4.43
N VAL A 414 20.83 -8.69 5.73
CA VAL A 414 22.06 -8.60 6.54
C VAL A 414 22.26 -9.97 7.18
N TYR A 415 23.33 -10.67 6.82
CA TYR A 415 23.67 -11.95 7.43
C TYR A 415 24.35 -11.74 8.79
N PRO A 416 24.20 -12.67 9.75
CA PRO A 416 24.94 -12.62 11.01
C PRO A 416 26.45 -12.61 10.78
N ARG A 417 27.21 -12.10 11.75
CA ARG A 417 28.67 -12.11 11.69
C ARG A 417 29.21 -13.53 11.46
N GLY A 418 30.12 -13.67 10.49
CA GLY A 418 30.71 -14.97 10.12
C GLY A 418 29.92 -15.72 9.03
N PHE A 419 28.78 -15.18 8.59
CA PHE A 419 27.95 -15.76 7.55
C PHE A 419 28.04 -14.92 6.29
N ALA A 420 28.28 -15.57 5.14
CA ALA A 420 28.23 -14.89 3.86
C ALA A 420 27.73 -15.82 2.76
N ARG A 421 27.23 -15.23 1.67
CA ARG A 421 26.79 -15.95 0.49
C ARG A 421 27.77 -15.74 -0.67
N LYS A 422 28.18 -16.82 -1.35
CA LYS A 422 29.09 -16.72 -2.49
C LYS A 422 28.38 -16.17 -3.73
N LEU A 423 28.90 -15.08 -4.29
CA LEU A 423 28.52 -14.50 -5.58
C LEU A 423 29.60 -14.85 -6.61
N PRO A 424 29.34 -15.77 -7.55
CA PRO A 424 30.36 -16.22 -8.49
C PRO A 424 30.81 -15.11 -9.46
N LYS A 425 32.08 -15.15 -9.86
CA LYS A 425 32.64 -14.25 -10.88
C LYS A 425 31.88 -14.33 -12.21
N GLY A 426 31.82 -13.22 -12.92
CA GLY A 426 31.11 -13.12 -14.20
C GLY A 426 29.59 -13.37 -14.11
N SER A 427 29.00 -13.36 -12.90
CA SER A 427 27.56 -13.45 -12.75
C SER A 427 26.88 -12.20 -13.28
N ARG A 428 25.67 -12.37 -13.83
CA ARG A 428 24.76 -11.26 -14.12
C ARG A 428 23.54 -11.32 -13.23
N LEU A 429 23.00 -10.15 -12.89
CA LEU A 429 21.76 -10.04 -12.15
C LEU A 429 20.58 -9.94 -13.10
N VAL A 430 19.49 -10.63 -12.77
CA VAL A 430 18.20 -10.54 -13.45
C VAL A 430 17.20 -10.03 -12.44
N PHE A 431 16.71 -8.82 -12.68
CA PHE A 431 15.66 -8.17 -11.90
C PHE A 431 14.33 -8.49 -12.54
N GLN A 432 13.42 -9.09 -11.78
CA GLN A 432 12.02 -9.22 -12.13
C GLN A 432 11.24 -8.16 -11.36
N MET A 433 10.78 -7.14 -12.08
CA MET A 433 10.09 -5.97 -11.55
C MET A 433 8.59 -6.12 -11.70
N HIS A 434 7.86 -5.85 -10.62
CA HIS A 434 6.42 -5.66 -10.64
C HIS A 434 6.10 -4.21 -10.28
N TYR A 435 5.60 -3.46 -11.26
CA TYR A 435 5.17 -2.08 -11.08
C TYR A 435 3.65 -1.99 -10.88
N THR A 436 3.22 -1.04 -10.06
CA THR A 436 1.82 -0.65 -9.91
C THR A 436 1.68 0.84 -10.24
N PRO A 437 1.17 1.21 -11.43
CA PRO A 437 0.85 2.59 -11.77
C PRO A 437 0.01 3.27 -10.69
N ASN A 438 0.32 4.54 -10.40
CA ASN A 438 -0.25 5.27 -9.26
C ASN A 438 -0.92 6.60 -9.63
N GLY A 439 -1.13 6.88 -10.93
CA GLY A 439 -1.70 8.12 -11.44
C GLY A 439 -0.69 9.08 -12.08
N THR A 440 0.61 8.85 -11.90
CA THR A 440 1.69 9.70 -12.44
C THR A 440 2.68 8.87 -13.25
N ALA A 441 2.94 9.27 -14.49
CA ALA A 441 3.98 8.63 -15.30
C ALA A 441 5.35 8.98 -14.71
N THR A 442 6.24 8.00 -14.60
CA THR A 442 7.55 8.17 -13.98
C THR A 442 8.57 7.23 -14.61
N GLU A 443 9.82 7.31 -14.17
CA GLU A 443 10.88 6.40 -14.58
C GLU A 443 11.52 5.79 -13.34
N ASP A 444 11.73 4.47 -13.35
CA ASP A 444 12.45 3.77 -12.31
C ASP A 444 13.89 3.47 -12.74
N LEU A 445 14.82 3.63 -11.80
CA LEU A 445 16.24 3.36 -12.02
C LEU A 445 16.79 2.55 -10.86
N THR A 446 16.16 1.39 -10.62
CA THR A 446 16.52 0.47 -9.53
C THR A 446 18.00 0.11 -9.54
N GLN A 447 18.56 -0.01 -8.33
CA GLN A 447 19.92 -0.45 -8.07
C GLN A 447 19.97 -1.43 -6.90
N ILE A 448 21.03 -2.23 -6.84
CA ILE A 448 21.37 -3.11 -5.72
C ILE A 448 22.81 -2.86 -5.30
N GLY A 449 23.03 -2.78 -3.99
CA GLY A 449 24.35 -2.65 -3.37
C GLY A 449 24.72 -3.95 -2.68
N PHE A 450 26.00 -4.31 -2.74
CA PHE A 450 26.59 -5.45 -2.03
C PHE A 450 27.72 -4.97 -1.13
N VAL A 451 27.78 -5.51 0.09
CA VAL A 451 28.96 -5.41 0.95
C VAL A 451 29.59 -6.78 1.08
N PHE A 452 30.89 -6.85 0.78
CA PHE A 452 31.66 -8.09 0.79
C PHE A 452 32.29 -8.35 2.15
N ALA A 453 32.48 -9.63 2.47
CA ALA A 453 33.25 -10.04 3.63
C ALA A 453 34.72 -9.68 3.45
N ASP A 454 35.36 -9.22 4.52
CA ASP A 454 36.80 -8.92 4.57
C ASP A 454 37.68 -10.17 4.73
N ARG A 455 37.05 -11.31 5.03
CA ARG A 455 37.67 -12.61 5.25
C ARG A 455 36.75 -13.73 4.79
N GLU A 456 37.30 -14.94 4.68
CA GLU A 456 36.49 -16.12 4.37
C GLU A 456 35.45 -16.35 5.49
N PRO A 457 34.17 -16.60 5.15
CA PRO A 457 33.13 -16.79 6.15
C PRO A 457 33.29 -18.12 6.88
N GLU A 458 32.88 -18.15 8.14
CA GLU A 458 32.76 -19.39 8.93
C GLU A 458 31.61 -20.27 8.40
N TYR A 459 30.57 -19.64 7.85
CA TYR A 459 29.37 -20.29 7.34
C TYR A 459 28.96 -19.76 5.97
N GLU A 460 28.84 -20.66 4.99
CA GLU A 460 28.23 -20.34 3.70
C GLU A 460 26.70 -20.37 3.81
N VAL A 461 26.07 -19.27 3.40
CA VAL A 461 24.63 -19.17 3.25
C VAL A 461 24.22 -19.71 1.87
N LYS A 462 23.33 -20.69 1.86
CA LYS A 462 22.68 -21.22 0.66
C LYS A 462 21.18 -20.90 0.69
N THR A 463 20.57 -20.80 -0.48
CA THR A 463 19.10 -20.73 -0.61
C THR A 463 18.59 -22.06 -1.14
N ALA A 464 17.59 -22.65 -0.47
CA ALA A 464 16.81 -23.74 -1.05
C ALA A 464 15.40 -23.28 -1.38
N THR A 465 14.94 -23.70 -2.56
CA THR A 465 13.55 -23.56 -2.97
C THR A 465 12.81 -24.84 -2.62
N LEU A 466 11.81 -24.73 -1.76
CA LEU A 466 10.76 -25.75 -1.64
C LEU A 466 9.71 -25.41 -2.71
N LEU A 467 9.26 -26.40 -3.49
CA LEU A 467 8.30 -26.18 -4.58
C LEU A 467 7.62 -27.50 -4.96
N ASN A 468 6.30 -27.50 -5.14
CA ASN A 468 5.60 -28.52 -5.92
C ASN A 468 4.79 -27.85 -7.04
N THR A 469 5.01 -28.29 -8.27
CA THR A 469 4.31 -27.79 -9.47
C THR A 469 3.20 -28.71 -9.95
N TRP A 470 3.00 -29.86 -9.31
CA TRP A 470 2.10 -30.93 -9.78
C TRP A 470 0.81 -31.05 -8.98
N PHE A 471 0.58 -30.14 -8.02
CA PHE A 471 -0.65 -30.16 -7.24
C PHE A 471 -1.83 -29.64 -8.07
N GLU A 472 -2.99 -30.22 -7.84
CA GLU A 472 -4.25 -29.79 -8.44
C GLU A 472 -5.24 -29.56 -7.30
N ILE A 473 -5.75 -28.33 -7.19
CA ILE A 473 -6.84 -28.05 -6.23
C ILE A 473 -8.14 -28.39 -6.94
N PRO A 474 -8.92 -29.36 -6.45
CA PRO A 474 -10.19 -29.68 -7.07
C PRO A 474 -11.10 -28.43 -7.16
N PRO A 475 -11.88 -28.27 -8.24
CA PRO A 475 -12.91 -27.24 -8.31
C PRO A 475 -13.81 -27.29 -7.08
N GLU A 476 -14.17 -26.12 -6.56
CA GLU A 476 -15.10 -25.97 -5.42
C GLU A 476 -14.64 -26.58 -4.08
N ALA A 477 -13.42 -27.13 -4.00
CA ALA A 477 -12.89 -27.63 -2.73
C ALA A 477 -12.76 -26.50 -1.70
N ASP A 478 -13.33 -26.71 -0.51
CA ASP A 478 -13.30 -25.77 0.62
C ASP A 478 -11.87 -25.55 1.16
N GLY A 479 -11.01 -26.56 1.05
CA GLY A 479 -9.62 -26.53 1.48
C GLY A 479 -8.77 -27.58 0.78
N TYR A 480 -7.47 -27.30 0.66
CA TYR A 480 -6.49 -28.23 0.09
C TYR A 480 -5.10 -27.98 0.68
N THR A 481 -4.39 -29.07 0.96
CA THR A 481 -3.06 -29.08 1.56
C THR A 481 -2.23 -30.11 0.78
N ASP A 482 -1.12 -29.69 0.17
CA ASP A 482 -0.18 -30.53 -0.60
C ASP A 482 1.14 -30.87 0.15
N ALA A 483 2.34 -31.12 -0.40
CA ALA A 483 3.63 -31.08 0.30
C ALA A 483 4.94 -30.97 -0.48
N ALA A 484 5.97 -30.43 0.17
CA ALA A 484 7.32 -30.29 -0.34
C ALA A 484 8.32 -30.44 0.81
N LYS A 485 9.31 -31.29 0.58
CA LYS A 485 10.38 -31.58 1.52
C LYS A 485 11.70 -31.50 0.79
N VAL A 486 12.70 -30.97 1.48
CA VAL A 486 14.09 -31.01 1.02
C VAL A 486 14.92 -31.74 2.08
N ARG A 487 15.78 -32.65 1.65
CA ARG A 487 16.78 -33.25 2.54
C ARG A 487 17.97 -32.30 2.61
N LEU A 488 18.34 -31.91 3.82
CA LEU A 488 19.53 -31.11 4.06
C LEU A 488 20.79 -32.00 3.95
N PRO A 489 21.86 -31.54 3.28
CA PRO A 489 23.08 -32.32 3.13
C PRO A 489 23.94 -32.36 4.41
N ALA A 490 23.67 -31.49 5.37
CA ALA A 490 24.34 -31.39 6.67
C ALA A 490 23.44 -30.65 7.67
N ASP A 491 23.84 -30.62 8.94
CA ASP A 491 23.23 -29.75 9.94
C ASP A 491 23.30 -28.28 9.49
N ALA A 492 22.18 -27.59 9.66
CA ALA A 492 21.98 -26.23 9.17
C ALA A 492 21.18 -25.40 10.17
N THR A 493 21.54 -24.13 10.30
CA THR A 493 20.67 -23.13 10.91
C THR A 493 19.75 -22.56 9.82
N VAL A 494 18.47 -22.37 10.12
CA VAL A 494 17.57 -21.65 9.21
C VAL A 494 17.60 -20.17 9.57
N LEU A 495 18.00 -19.33 8.61
CA LEU A 495 18.12 -17.88 8.83
C LEU A 495 16.85 -17.11 8.49
N GLY A 496 15.98 -17.68 7.65
CA GLY A 496 14.78 -17.00 7.21
C GLY A 496 13.93 -17.84 6.28
N PHE A 497 12.67 -17.42 6.17
CA PHE A 497 11.65 -18.00 5.33
C PHE A 497 11.02 -16.91 4.45
N LEU A 498 10.85 -17.21 3.18
CA LEU A 498 10.10 -16.34 2.25
C LEU A 498 8.96 -17.15 1.62
N PRO A 499 7.79 -17.19 2.25
CA PRO A 499 6.65 -17.88 1.69
C PRO A 499 5.98 -17.07 0.59
N HIS A 500 5.61 -17.76 -0.49
CA HIS A 500 4.89 -17.17 -1.61
C HIS A 500 3.70 -18.02 -2.01
N MET A 501 2.51 -17.40 -2.03
CA MET A 501 1.25 -18.03 -2.41
C MET A 501 0.44 -17.10 -3.31
N HIS A 502 -0.37 -17.67 -4.20
CA HIS A 502 -1.32 -16.92 -5.01
C HIS A 502 -2.68 -16.78 -4.29
N LEU A 503 -3.70 -16.31 -5.02
CA LEU A 503 -4.98 -15.85 -4.48
C LEU A 503 -5.71 -16.83 -3.52
N ARG A 504 -5.54 -18.14 -3.69
CA ARG A 504 -6.20 -19.16 -2.84
C ARG A 504 -5.36 -19.63 -1.65
N GLY A 505 -4.14 -19.12 -1.47
CA GLY A 505 -3.28 -19.49 -0.35
C GLY A 505 -3.82 -18.95 0.97
N LYS A 506 -3.82 -19.79 2.02
CA LYS A 506 -4.30 -19.45 3.36
C LYS A 506 -3.19 -19.43 4.42
N SER A 507 -2.28 -20.39 4.38
CA SER A 507 -1.14 -20.53 5.31
C SER A 507 0.02 -21.26 4.63
N CYS A 508 1.23 -21.24 5.21
CA CYS A 508 2.37 -22.02 4.73
C CYS A 508 3.17 -22.61 5.88
#